data_AF-A0A925WUY9-F1
#
_entry.id   AF-A0A925WUY9-F1
#
_cell.length_a   1.000
_cell.length_b   1.000
_cell.length_c   1.000
_cell.angle_alpha   90.00
_cell.angle_beta   90.00
_cell.angle_gamma   90.00
#
_symmetry.space_group_name_H-M   'P 1'
#
loop_
_entity.id
_entity.type
_entity.pdbx_description
1 polymer ?
#
loop_
_entity_poly.entity_id
_entity_poly.type
_entity_poly.pdbx_seq_one_letter_code
_entity_poly.pdbx_strand_id
1 'polypeptide(L)'
;MTAEGGVPAAEPWDHPQWGRFTFNGYAWVGTVPAPGFDAFVFENGYDPPTPPTGNYELMFSAEDGSDVPSAAAVAVAAAVLTHHAELASRVTAALWDDFNGRGPDSGMWWHDALDEVSEGIEPAPQGPDDLLGRMRLRRIVLWKTAYR
;
A
#
# COMPACT_ATOMS: atom_id res chain seq x y z
N MET A 1 -4.68 -41.03 6.22
CA MET A 1 -5.20 -39.92 5.40
C MET A 1 -6.28 -39.25 6.23
N THR A 2 -5.86 -38.41 7.18
CA THR A 2 -6.76 -37.66 8.08
C THR A 2 -7.28 -36.45 7.33
N ALA A 3 -8.60 -36.31 7.27
CA ALA A 3 -9.25 -35.14 6.70
C ALA A 3 -8.68 -33.88 7.38
N GLU A 4 -8.16 -32.96 6.59
CA GLU A 4 -7.81 -31.62 7.07
C GLU A 4 -9.06 -31.03 7.71
N GLY A 5 -9.01 -30.81 9.02
CA GLY A 5 -10.06 -30.11 9.73
C GLY A 5 -10.11 -28.69 9.20
N GLY A 6 -10.99 -28.45 8.22
CA GLY A 6 -11.20 -27.14 7.64
C GLY A 6 -11.53 -26.15 8.75
N VAL A 7 -10.70 -25.12 8.90
CA VAL A 7 -11.05 -23.98 9.75
C VAL A 7 -12.40 -23.44 9.27
N PRO A 8 -13.42 -23.34 10.14
CA PRO A 8 -14.71 -22.79 9.73
C PRO A 8 -14.48 -21.40 9.17
N ALA A 9 -15.12 -21.10 8.03
CA ALA A 9 -15.03 -19.78 7.43
C ALA A 9 -15.50 -18.73 8.44
N ALA A 10 -14.72 -17.67 8.63
CA ALA A 10 -15.10 -16.57 9.49
C ALA A 10 -16.35 -15.88 8.94
N GLU A 11 -17.24 -15.46 9.84
CA GLU A 11 -18.35 -14.57 9.45
C GLU A 11 -17.78 -13.25 8.91
N PRO A 12 -18.26 -12.74 7.77
CA PRO A 12 -17.77 -11.48 7.22
C PRO A 12 -17.96 -10.29 8.18
N TRP A 13 -17.03 -9.35 8.13
CA TRP A 13 -17.08 -8.13 8.93
C TRP A 13 -17.66 -6.97 8.09
N ASP A 14 -18.85 -6.49 8.46
CA ASP A 14 -19.51 -5.38 7.76
C ASP A 14 -19.12 -4.02 8.39
N HIS A 15 -18.35 -3.21 7.67
CA HIS A 15 -17.96 -1.86 8.08
C HIS A 15 -18.98 -0.82 7.57
N PRO A 16 -19.47 0.10 8.42
CA PRO A 16 -20.56 1.02 8.06
C PRO A 16 -20.24 1.97 6.90
N GLN A 17 -18.95 2.30 6.69
CA GLN A 17 -18.52 3.24 5.65
C GLN A 17 -17.91 2.56 4.42
N TRP A 18 -17.37 1.36 4.58
CA TRP A 18 -16.52 0.72 3.56
C TRP A 18 -17.08 -0.61 3.07
N GLY A 19 -18.25 -1.01 3.57
CA GLY A 19 -18.89 -2.25 3.17
C GLY A 19 -18.26 -3.47 3.81
N ARG A 20 -18.33 -4.60 3.09
CA ARG A 20 -18.06 -5.93 3.61
C ARG A 20 -16.60 -6.31 3.45
N PHE A 21 -16.03 -6.86 4.52
CA PHE A 21 -14.70 -7.46 4.55
C PHE A 21 -14.81 -8.97 4.76
N THR A 22 -13.98 -9.72 4.04
CA THR A 22 -13.89 -11.20 4.18
C THR A 22 -12.53 -11.57 4.75
N PHE A 23 -12.52 -12.49 5.71
CA PHE A 23 -11.28 -13.05 6.23
C PHE A 23 -10.69 -14.06 5.24
N ASN A 24 -9.43 -13.88 4.84
CA ASN A 24 -8.77 -14.74 3.84
C ASN A 24 -7.74 -15.72 4.44
N GLY A 25 -7.73 -15.90 5.76
CA GLY A 25 -6.79 -16.76 6.48
C GLY A 25 -5.70 -16.03 7.26
N TYR A 26 -5.44 -14.75 6.94
CA TYR A 26 -4.45 -13.93 7.66
C TYR A 26 -4.78 -12.43 7.70
N ALA A 27 -5.90 -12.03 7.10
CA ALA A 27 -6.36 -10.65 7.11
C ALA A 27 -7.85 -10.51 6.79
N TRP A 28 -8.43 -9.40 7.24
CA TRP A 28 -9.71 -8.90 6.73
C TRP A 28 -9.48 -8.06 5.49
N VAL A 29 -10.10 -8.47 4.38
CA VAL A 29 -9.90 -7.87 3.07
C VAL A 29 -11.21 -7.31 2.53
N GLY A 30 -11.17 -6.06 2.09
CA GLY A 30 -12.29 -5.37 1.44
C GLY A 30 -11.78 -4.46 0.32
N THR A 31 -12.70 -3.98 -0.51
CA THR A 31 -12.39 -3.02 -1.59
C THR A 31 -12.94 -1.65 -1.21
N VAL A 32 -12.09 -0.62 -1.32
CA VAL A 32 -12.45 0.76 -0.94
C VAL A 32 -12.09 1.75 -2.05
N PRO A 33 -12.85 2.86 -2.20
CA PRO A 33 -12.48 3.93 -3.12
C PRO A 33 -11.25 4.69 -2.58
N ALA A 34 -10.22 4.82 -3.41
CA ALA A 34 -9.03 5.63 -3.12
C ALA A 34 -8.40 6.20 -4.41
N PRO A 35 -9.15 6.96 -5.23
CA PRO A 35 -8.71 7.39 -6.57
C PRO A 35 -7.48 8.30 -6.60
N GLY A 36 -7.11 8.93 -5.48
CA GLY A 36 -5.86 9.69 -5.45
C GLY A 36 -4.61 8.81 -5.56
N PHE A 37 -4.75 7.50 -5.38
CA PHE A 37 -3.68 6.55 -5.64
C PHE A 37 -3.61 6.07 -7.09
N ASP A 38 -4.55 6.49 -7.96
CA ASP A 38 -4.47 6.23 -9.41
C ASP A 38 -3.22 6.89 -10.04
N ALA A 39 -2.57 7.80 -9.31
CA ALA A 39 -1.29 8.39 -9.67
C ALA A 39 -0.13 7.38 -9.75
N PHE A 40 -0.26 6.20 -9.13
CA PHE A 40 0.72 5.13 -9.21
C PHE A 40 0.43 4.18 -10.39
N VAL A 41 1.45 3.72 -11.09
CA VAL A 41 1.30 2.77 -12.20
C VAL A 41 0.92 1.39 -11.68
N PHE A 42 -0.20 0.85 -12.15
CA PHE A 42 -0.65 -0.48 -11.78
C PHE A 42 -0.14 -1.53 -12.77
N GLU A 43 0.88 -2.28 -12.36
CA GLU A 43 1.32 -3.49 -13.07
C GLU A 43 1.35 -4.65 -12.08
N ASN A 44 0.50 -5.66 -12.31
CA ASN A 44 0.39 -6.84 -11.45
C ASN A 44 1.50 -7.89 -11.75
N GLY A 45 2.47 -7.56 -12.62
CA GLY A 45 3.67 -8.35 -12.89
C GLY A 45 3.48 -9.58 -13.79
N TYR A 46 2.24 -9.91 -14.15
CA TYR A 46 1.91 -11.11 -14.94
C TYR A 46 0.92 -10.83 -16.08
N ASP A 47 0.13 -9.77 -16.01
CA ASP A 47 -0.86 -9.38 -17.02
C ASP A 47 -0.55 -8.00 -17.61
N PRO A 48 -1.13 -7.64 -18.76
CA PRO A 48 -1.13 -6.26 -19.24
C PRO A 48 -1.59 -5.30 -18.14
N PRO A 49 -1.00 -4.10 -18.04
CA PRO A 49 -1.36 -3.10 -17.03
C PRO A 49 -2.87 -2.88 -17.06
N THR A 50 -3.52 -3.25 -15.95
CA THR A 50 -4.95 -2.97 -15.78
C THR A 50 -5.07 -1.51 -15.37
N PRO A 51 -5.89 -0.70 -16.06
CA PRO A 51 -6.06 0.70 -15.68
C PRO A 51 -6.49 0.80 -14.21
N PRO A 52 -5.97 1.79 -13.46
CA PRO A 52 -6.43 2.02 -12.11
C PRO A 52 -7.94 2.31 -12.13
N THR A 53 -8.67 1.68 -11.21
CA THR A 53 -10.14 1.73 -11.18
C THR A 53 -10.68 2.73 -10.16
N GLY A 54 -9.81 3.47 -9.48
CA GLY A 54 -10.14 4.24 -8.29
C GLY A 54 -10.46 3.40 -7.06
N ASN A 55 -10.38 2.07 -7.16
CA ASN A 55 -10.73 1.14 -6.09
C ASN A 55 -9.56 0.22 -5.75
N TYR A 56 -9.28 0.07 -4.46
CA TYR A 56 -8.10 -0.62 -3.96
C TYR A 56 -8.44 -1.61 -2.87
N GLU A 57 -7.63 -2.68 -2.78
CA GLU A 57 -7.68 -3.62 -1.66
C GLU A 57 -7.20 -2.93 -0.37
N LEU A 58 -8.08 -2.90 0.63
CA LEU A 58 -7.75 -2.54 2.00
C LEU A 58 -7.68 -3.81 2.84
N MET A 59 -6.52 -4.00 3.48
CA MET A 59 -6.22 -5.19 4.26
C MET A 59 -5.88 -4.82 5.71
N PHE A 60 -6.59 -5.42 6.65
CA PHE A 60 -6.23 -5.41 8.07
C PHE A 60 -5.67 -6.77 8.46
N SER A 61 -4.39 -6.83 8.82
CA SER A 61 -3.77 -8.08 9.28
C SER A 61 -4.48 -8.59 10.54
N ALA A 62 -4.73 -9.90 10.58
CA ALA A 62 -5.43 -10.57 11.68
C ALA A 62 -4.90 -11.99 11.85
N GLU A 63 -4.79 -12.46 13.10
CA GLU A 63 -4.31 -13.83 13.38
C GLU A 63 -5.35 -14.88 12.98
N ASP A 64 -6.63 -14.57 13.18
CA ASP A 64 -7.76 -15.40 12.80
C ASP A 64 -9.01 -14.56 12.47
N GLY A 65 -10.08 -15.26 12.08
CA GLY A 65 -11.36 -14.66 11.72
C GLY A 65 -12.18 -14.06 12.86
N SER A 66 -11.67 -14.07 14.09
CA SER A 66 -12.28 -13.38 15.24
C SER A 66 -11.53 -12.10 15.62
N ASP A 67 -10.28 -11.93 15.18
CA ASP A 67 -9.47 -10.73 15.37
C ASP A 67 -9.90 -9.61 14.40
N VAL A 68 -11.10 -9.05 14.64
CA VAL A 68 -11.62 -7.92 13.88
C VAL A 68 -10.77 -6.66 14.10
N PRO A 69 -10.67 -5.76 13.10
CA PRO A 69 -9.82 -4.57 13.20
C PRO A 69 -10.19 -3.68 14.40
N SER A 70 -9.18 -3.20 15.13
CA SER A 70 -9.38 -2.30 16.25
C SER A 70 -9.86 -0.91 15.79
N ALA A 71 -10.52 -0.16 16.68
CA ALA A 71 -10.94 1.21 16.39
C ALA A 71 -9.77 2.13 15.98
N ALA A 72 -8.58 1.91 16.54
CA ALA A 72 -7.38 2.67 16.16
C ALA A 72 -6.91 2.33 14.74
N ALA A 73 -6.92 1.05 14.35
CA ALA A 73 -6.59 0.64 12.98
C ALA A 73 -7.59 1.22 11.98
N VAL A 74 -8.89 1.18 12.30
CA VAL A 74 -9.94 1.81 11.49
C VAL A 74 -9.71 3.32 11.38
N ALA A 75 -9.35 4.02 12.45
CA ALA A 75 -9.08 5.45 12.39
C ALA A 75 -7.89 5.80 11.48
N VAL A 76 -6.81 5.00 11.51
CA VAL A 76 -5.66 5.17 10.61
C VAL A 76 -6.07 4.95 9.15
N ALA A 77 -6.81 3.86 8.87
CA ALA A 77 -7.32 3.59 7.53
C ALA A 77 -8.20 4.75 7.03
N ALA A 78 -9.07 5.29 7.89
CA ALA A 78 -9.91 6.45 7.56
C ALA A 78 -9.08 7.70 7.23
N ALA A 79 -8.02 7.98 8.00
CA ALA A 79 -7.12 9.09 7.70
C ALA A 79 -6.40 8.90 6.35
N VAL A 80 -5.88 7.70 6.07
CA VAL A 80 -5.24 7.38 4.78
C VAL A 80 -6.22 7.58 3.63
N LEU A 81 -7.44 7.06 3.74
CA LEU A 81 -8.46 7.20 2.70
C LEU A 81 -8.97 8.65 2.57
N THR A 82 -9.02 9.43 3.64
CA THR A 82 -9.40 10.84 3.57
C THR A 82 -8.34 11.68 2.84
N HIS A 83 -7.06 11.34 3.02
CA HIS A 83 -5.93 12.11 2.52
C HIS A 83 -5.20 11.44 1.35
N HIS A 84 -5.80 10.46 0.67
CA HIS A 84 -5.08 9.59 -0.27
C HIS A 84 -4.33 10.36 -1.39
N ALA A 85 -4.89 11.46 -1.90
CA ALA A 85 -4.28 12.25 -2.96
C ALA A 85 -3.08 13.06 -2.46
N GLU A 86 -3.23 13.69 -1.29
CA GLU A 86 -2.14 14.42 -0.64
C GLU A 86 -1.02 13.46 -0.21
N LEU A 87 -1.39 12.28 0.29
CA LEU A 87 -0.45 11.26 0.70
C LEU A 87 0.36 10.73 -0.47
N ALA A 88 -0.26 10.47 -1.63
CA ALA A 88 0.45 10.05 -2.84
C ALA A 88 1.53 11.06 -3.23
N SER A 89 1.19 12.35 -3.29
CA SER A 89 2.14 13.42 -3.60
C SER A 89 3.28 13.51 -2.57
N ARG A 90 2.95 13.47 -1.27
CA ARG A 90 3.95 13.53 -0.19
C ARG A 90 4.91 12.35 -0.19
N VAL A 91 4.40 11.13 -0.42
CA VAL A 91 5.22 9.91 -0.50
C VAL A 91 6.18 10.00 -1.68
N THR A 92 5.72 10.44 -2.85
CA THR A 92 6.58 10.61 -4.01
C THR A 92 7.66 11.66 -3.77
N ALA A 93 7.31 12.81 -3.19
CA ALA A 93 8.28 13.84 -2.86
C ALA A 93 9.34 13.31 -1.89
N ALA A 94 8.93 12.60 -0.84
CA ALA A 94 9.85 11.99 0.11
C ALA A 94 10.77 10.95 -0.55
N LEU A 95 10.23 10.09 -1.41
CA LEU A 95 11.03 9.10 -2.15
C LEU A 95 12.00 9.77 -3.13
N TRP A 96 11.59 10.86 -3.77
CA TRP A 96 12.48 11.65 -4.62
C TRP A 96 13.60 12.28 -3.81
N ASP A 97 13.28 12.85 -2.64
CA ASP A 97 14.29 13.41 -1.76
C ASP A 97 15.24 12.31 -1.24
N ASP A 98 14.74 11.13 -0.86
CA ASP A 98 15.59 9.99 -0.49
C ASP A 98 16.47 9.51 -1.65
N PHE A 99 15.91 9.43 -2.86
CA PHE A 99 16.66 9.07 -4.07
C PHE A 99 17.84 10.03 -4.29
N ASN A 100 17.65 11.32 -4.02
CA ASN A 100 18.66 12.37 -4.10
C ASN A 100 19.50 12.53 -2.83
N GLY A 101 19.33 11.69 -1.80
CA GLY A 101 20.05 11.84 -0.54
C GLY A 101 19.69 13.10 0.25
N ARG A 102 18.50 13.68 0.08
CA ARG A 102 18.06 14.88 0.81
C ARG A 102 17.05 14.57 1.91
N GLY A 103 16.56 13.33 2.00
CA GLY A 103 15.64 12.91 3.05
C GLY A 103 16.31 12.81 4.43
N PRO A 104 15.55 13.06 5.52
CA PRO A 104 16.07 13.17 6.87
C PRO A 104 16.76 11.90 7.40
N ASP A 105 16.41 10.73 6.85
CA ASP A 105 16.94 9.41 7.25
C ASP A 105 17.41 8.57 6.05
N SER A 106 17.72 9.19 4.90
CA SER A 106 17.92 8.45 3.64
C SER A 106 19.02 7.38 3.71
N GLY A 107 20.08 7.60 4.49
CA GLY A 107 21.17 6.63 4.68
C GLY A 107 21.90 6.24 3.39
N MET A 108 21.64 6.95 2.29
CA MET A 108 22.14 6.63 0.96
C MET A 108 23.57 7.16 0.82
N TRP A 109 24.53 6.28 0.54
CA TRP A 109 25.94 6.68 0.45
C TRP A 109 26.24 7.66 -0.69
N TRP A 110 25.34 7.77 -1.68
CA TRP A 110 25.50 8.57 -2.90
C TRP A 110 24.90 9.99 -2.82
N HIS A 111 24.74 10.57 -1.63
CA HIS A 111 24.33 11.96 -1.45
C HIS A 111 24.97 12.90 -2.50
N ASP A 112 24.15 13.58 -3.29
CA ASP A 112 24.55 14.50 -4.39
C ASP A 112 25.32 13.87 -5.59
N ALA A 113 25.45 12.55 -5.66
CA ALA A 113 26.09 11.80 -6.75
C ALA A 113 25.08 10.94 -7.54
N LEU A 114 23.88 11.47 -7.76
CA LEU A 114 22.79 10.77 -8.45
C LEU A 114 23.19 10.30 -9.85
N ASP A 115 24.02 11.08 -10.53
CA ASP A 115 24.52 10.77 -11.87
C ASP A 115 25.24 9.40 -11.90
N GLU A 116 26.02 9.07 -10.86
CA GLU A 116 26.77 7.81 -10.74
C GLU A 116 25.85 6.59 -10.49
N VAL A 117 24.71 6.79 -9.82
CA VAL A 117 23.72 5.73 -9.57
C VAL A 117 22.75 5.57 -10.74
N SER A 118 22.48 6.66 -11.46
CA SER A 118 21.55 6.70 -12.59
C SER A 118 22.07 6.01 -13.85
N GLU A 119 23.37 5.67 -13.94
CA GLU A 119 23.95 4.89 -15.05
C GLU A 119 23.22 3.54 -15.29
N GLY A 120 22.52 3.00 -14.29
CA GLY A 120 21.71 1.78 -14.42
C GLY A 120 20.23 1.99 -14.74
N ILE A 121 19.75 3.24 -14.82
CA ILE A 121 18.32 3.58 -14.93
C ILE A 121 18.11 4.43 -16.18
N GLU A 122 17.67 3.82 -17.29
CA GLU A 122 17.37 4.55 -18.53
C GLU A 122 15.85 4.64 -18.83
N PRO A 123 15.31 5.84 -19.11
CA PRO A 123 15.94 7.14 -18.90
C PRO A 123 16.09 7.46 -17.41
N ALA A 124 17.06 8.28 -17.04
CA ALA A 124 17.22 8.73 -15.66
C ALA A 124 16.02 9.60 -15.27
N PRO A 125 15.40 9.39 -14.09
CA PRO A 125 14.30 10.22 -13.63
C PRO A 125 14.80 11.65 -13.38
N GLN A 126 14.05 12.64 -13.85
CA GLN A 126 14.34 14.08 -13.77
C GLN A 126 13.57 14.76 -12.63
N GLY A 127 12.61 14.06 -12.03
CA GLY A 127 11.80 14.59 -10.95
C GLY A 127 10.89 13.55 -10.27
N PRO A 128 10.14 13.97 -9.25
CA PRO A 128 9.21 13.09 -8.53
C PRO A 128 8.17 12.44 -9.44
N ASP A 129 7.70 13.15 -10.47
CA ASP A 129 6.71 12.62 -11.41
C ASP A 129 7.23 11.42 -12.23
N ASP A 130 8.54 11.38 -12.51
CA ASP A 130 9.17 10.25 -13.20
C ASP A 130 9.27 9.01 -12.29
N LEU A 131 9.32 9.21 -10.96
CA LEU A 131 9.21 8.12 -10.00
C LEU A 131 7.76 7.62 -9.88
N LEU A 132 6.76 8.51 -9.87
CA LEU A 132 5.34 8.13 -9.85
C LEU A 132 5.00 7.15 -10.98
N GLY A 133 5.49 7.44 -12.19
CA GLY A 133 5.32 6.58 -13.36
C GLY A 133 5.97 5.19 -13.24
N ARG A 134 6.82 4.95 -12.24
CA ARG A 134 7.50 3.67 -12.00
C ARG A 134 7.05 2.99 -10.72
N MET A 135 6.44 3.73 -9.82
CA MET A 135 5.91 3.22 -8.56
C MET A 135 4.65 2.42 -8.81
N ARG A 136 4.55 1.29 -8.10
CA ARG A 136 3.41 0.39 -8.19
C ARG A 136 2.71 0.29 -6.85
N LEU A 137 1.46 0.75 -6.78
CA LEU A 137 0.61 0.48 -5.62
C LEU A 137 -0.21 -0.77 -5.86
N ARG A 138 -0.01 -1.78 -5.00
CA ARG A 138 -0.78 -3.04 -5.07
C ARG A 138 -1.93 -3.08 -4.06
N ARG A 139 -1.68 -2.63 -2.83
CA ARG A 139 -2.62 -2.76 -1.71
C ARG A 139 -2.30 -1.78 -0.59
N ILE A 140 -3.30 -1.46 0.22
CA ILE A 140 -3.15 -0.70 1.47
C ILE A 140 -3.20 -1.70 2.62
N VAL A 141 -2.13 -1.81 3.40
CA VAL A 141 -2.04 -2.78 4.51
C VAL A 141 -1.88 -2.06 5.82
N LEU A 142 -2.72 -2.42 6.78
CA LEU A 142 -2.56 -2.04 8.17
C LEU A 142 -2.13 -3.27 8.97
N TRP A 143 -0.94 -3.19 9.55
CA TRP A 143 -0.43 -4.17 10.49
C TRP A 143 -0.89 -3.82 11.89
N LYS A 144 -1.33 -4.82 12.63
CA LYS A 144 -1.43 -4.72 14.09
C LYS A 144 0.01 -4.65 14.59
N THR A 145 0.44 -3.47 15.05
CA THR A 145 1.74 -3.36 15.73
C THR A 145 1.65 -4.21 16.99
N ALA A 146 2.44 -5.29 17.03
CA ALA A 146 2.68 -6.01 18.27
C ALA A 146 3.42 -5.03 19.20
N TYR A 147 2.68 -4.37 20.09
CA TYR A 147 3.31 -3.71 21.22
C TYR A 147 3.84 -4.82 22.15
N ARG A 148 5.11 -5.19 21.94
CA ARG A 148 6.16 -5.31 22.96
C ARG A 148 7.46 -5.84 22.35
#